data_AF-A0A962ZDQ7-F1
#
_entry.id   AF-A0A962ZDQ7-F1
#
_cell.length_a   1.000
_cell.length_b   1.000
_cell.length_c   1.000
_cell.angle_alpha   90.00
_cell.angle_beta   90.00
_cell.angle_gamma   90.00
#
_symmetry.space_group_name_H-M   'P 1'
#
loop_
_entity.id
_entity.type
_entity.pdbx_description
1 polymer ?
#
loop_
_entity_poly.entity_id
_entity_poly.type
_entity_poly.pdbx_seq_one_letter_code
_entity_poly.pdbx_strand_id
1 'polypeptide(L)'
;MRYAKVIGLVSALTLGVSAVNAHAADKRTLCVFDIIGTSGDTYNIMTDYKTAALNWGVDFDLKVYTDEKIAAEDLKAGQCDAAAITGIRARAFNQYVGSLDSVGSLPTYEHVKQAVAVLSSGHPSINSKLRAGQYEVVGVAPMGAAYLFVKDRTIDTVGELSGKSISVMEYDAAQAKMASKVGMSPVMSDITNFAGRFNNGSVDICFAPALAYSALELYKGMQPNGGIVNYVLGQLTLQVLVRHDRFPEGYGDVSRKYMLGQFDRAMRIIENADKEIDKKWWIHLPQADVARYDEMLRESRIALRDEGIYDPEMMSLLRKIRCKLDASRAECVDPKE
;
A
#
# COMPACT_ATOMS: atom_id res chain seq x y z
N MET A 1 71.32 21.24 -59.41
CA MET A 1 70.10 20.89 -60.17
C MET A 1 69.62 19.52 -59.71
N ARG A 2 68.32 19.44 -59.34
CA ARG A 2 67.45 18.24 -59.20
C ARG A 2 67.76 17.29 -58.01
N TYR A 3 67.01 17.39 -56.91
CA TYR A 3 65.66 16.84 -56.59
C TYR A 3 65.64 15.32 -56.40
N ALA A 4 65.50 14.88 -55.14
CA ALA A 4 64.48 13.92 -54.67
C ALA A 4 64.81 13.44 -53.25
N LYS A 5 64.03 13.81 -52.24
CA LYS A 5 63.77 12.96 -51.07
C LYS A 5 62.36 13.21 -50.58
N VAL A 6 61.55 12.16 -50.74
CA VAL A 6 60.20 11.98 -50.20
C VAL A 6 60.33 11.85 -48.68
N ILE A 7 59.56 12.63 -47.92
CA ILE A 7 59.32 12.41 -46.50
C ILE A 7 57.80 12.38 -46.32
N GLY A 8 57.27 11.20 -46.03
CA GLY A 8 55.87 11.01 -45.68
C GLY A 8 55.61 11.45 -44.25
N LEU A 9 54.57 12.26 -44.04
CA LEU A 9 53.98 12.50 -42.73
C LEU A 9 52.90 11.43 -42.49
N VAL A 10 53.14 10.53 -41.54
CA VAL A 10 52.10 9.68 -40.96
C VAL A 10 51.45 10.47 -39.84
N SER A 11 50.21 10.92 -40.04
CA SER A 11 49.39 11.49 -38.97
C SER A 11 48.75 10.34 -38.18
N ALA A 12 49.20 10.12 -36.94
CA ALA A 12 48.59 9.17 -36.03
C ALA A 12 47.34 9.81 -35.40
N LEU A 13 46.16 9.35 -35.83
CA LEU A 13 44.88 9.71 -35.26
C LEU A 13 44.68 8.90 -33.97
N THR A 14 44.94 9.47 -32.80
CA THR A 14 44.59 8.86 -31.51
C THR A 14 43.09 8.95 -31.30
N LEU A 15 42.36 7.90 -31.65
CA LEU A 15 40.98 7.67 -31.24
C LEU A 15 40.97 7.43 -29.72
N GLY A 16 40.61 8.46 -28.96
CA GLY A 16 40.26 8.33 -27.55
C GLY A 16 38.98 7.50 -27.43
N VAL A 17 39.13 6.21 -27.13
CA VAL A 17 38.02 5.36 -26.73
C VAL A 17 37.67 5.75 -25.31
N SER A 18 36.66 6.61 -25.15
CA SER A 18 35.98 6.80 -23.88
C SER A 18 35.36 5.46 -23.52
N ALA A 19 36.02 4.70 -22.65
CA ALA A 19 35.45 3.50 -22.06
C ALA A 19 34.18 3.91 -21.31
N VAL A 20 33.02 3.62 -21.91
CA VAL A 20 31.75 3.65 -21.19
C VAL A 20 31.86 2.48 -20.22
N ASN A 21 32.20 2.75 -18.95
CA ASN A 21 32.11 1.75 -17.91
C ASN A 21 30.64 1.32 -17.83
N ALA A 22 30.31 0.20 -18.47
CA ALA A 22 29.08 -0.50 -18.20
C ALA A 22 29.18 -1.01 -16.76
N HIS A 23 28.76 -0.20 -15.79
CA HIS A 23 28.58 -0.64 -14.43
C HIS A 23 27.58 -1.80 -14.46
N ALA A 24 28.03 -2.99 -14.09
CA ALA A 24 27.15 -4.13 -13.92
C ALA A 24 26.07 -3.77 -12.89
N ALA A 25 24.81 -4.12 -13.19
CA ALA A 25 23.71 -3.86 -12.29
C ALA A 25 23.97 -4.52 -10.93
N ASP A 26 23.67 -3.78 -9.89
CA ASP A 26 23.78 -4.20 -8.51
C ASP A 26 22.76 -5.31 -8.22
N LYS A 27 23.24 -6.51 -7.87
CA LYS A 27 22.37 -7.60 -7.46
C LYS A 27 21.74 -7.29 -6.10
N ARG A 28 20.41 -7.33 -6.01
CA ARG A 28 19.66 -7.07 -4.78
C ARG A 28 18.55 -8.10 -4.62
N THR A 29 18.14 -8.38 -3.39
CA THR A 29 16.99 -9.26 -3.14
C THR A 29 15.75 -8.45 -2.80
N LEU A 30 14.62 -8.77 -3.45
CA LEU A 30 13.31 -8.20 -3.17
C LEU A 30 12.35 -9.27 -2.64
N CYS A 31 11.99 -9.16 -1.36
CA CYS A 31 10.93 -9.95 -0.75
C CYS A 31 9.56 -9.45 -1.24
N VAL A 32 8.76 -10.30 -1.83
CA VAL A 32 7.43 -9.94 -2.37
C VAL A 32 6.37 -10.70 -1.60
N PHE A 33 5.51 -9.99 -0.89
CA PHE A 33 4.30 -10.57 -0.35
C PHE A 33 3.22 -10.62 -1.44
N ASP A 34 2.69 -11.82 -1.69
CA ASP A 34 1.50 -12.02 -2.50
C ASP A 34 0.68 -13.17 -1.92
N ILE A 35 -0.58 -12.92 -1.60
CA ILE A 35 -1.46 -13.89 -0.96
C ILE A 35 -1.70 -15.15 -1.82
N ILE A 36 -1.55 -15.03 -3.15
CA ILE A 36 -1.69 -16.13 -4.12
C ILE A 36 -0.30 -16.66 -4.54
N GLY A 37 0.79 -16.07 -4.02
CA GLY A 37 2.16 -16.43 -4.37
C GLY A 37 2.52 -16.05 -5.80
N THR A 38 3.22 -16.92 -6.52
CA THR A 38 3.76 -16.62 -7.87
C THR A 38 2.70 -16.50 -8.97
N SER A 39 1.43 -16.76 -8.65
CA SER A 39 0.30 -16.58 -9.58
C SER A 39 -0.48 -15.30 -9.32
N GLY A 40 -0.10 -14.51 -8.30
CA GLY A 40 -0.83 -13.32 -7.92
C GLY A 40 -0.38 -12.04 -8.63
N ASP A 41 -1.25 -11.03 -8.56
CA ASP A 41 -1.05 -9.76 -9.24
C ASP A 41 0.09 -8.93 -8.66
N THR A 42 0.36 -9.04 -7.36
CA THR A 42 1.48 -8.32 -6.73
C THR A 42 2.80 -8.87 -7.25
N TYR A 43 2.94 -10.20 -7.35
CA TYR A 43 4.12 -10.82 -7.96
C TYR A 43 4.29 -10.40 -9.43
N ASN A 44 3.21 -10.34 -10.20
CA ASN A 44 3.26 -9.89 -11.59
C ASN A 44 3.72 -8.43 -11.71
N ILE A 45 3.18 -7.53 -10.88
CA ILE A 45 3.62 -6.11 -10.84
C ILE A 45 5.11 -6.03 -10.44
N MET A 46 5.56 -6.84 -9.49
CA MET A 46 6.96 -6.85 -9.04
C MET A 46 7.93 -7.47 -10.05
N THR A 47 7.46 -8.38 -10.90
CA THR A 47 8.24 -8.91 -12.03
C THR A 47 8.53 -7.82 -13.07
N ASP A 48 7.54 -6.98 -13.35
CA ASP A 48 7.73 -5.83 -14.26
C ASP A 48 8.59 -4.73 -13.61
N TYR A 49 8.41 -4.50 -12.30
CA TYR A 49 9.27 -3.61 -11.51
C TYR A 49 10.73 -4.06 -11.54
N LYS A 50 11.01 -5.36 -11.39
CA LYS A 50 12.36 -5.94 -11.54
C LYS A 50 12.94 -5.61 -12.92
N THR A 51 12.16 -5.79 -13.97
CA THR A 51 12.59 -5.49 -15.34
C THR A 51 12.92 -3.99 -15.52
N ALA A 52 12.11 -3.11 -14.94
CA ALA A 52 12.36 -1.67 -14.98
C ALA A 52 13.60 -1.26 -14.17
N ALA A 53 13.81 -1.87 -13.00
CA ALA A 53 14.92 -1.58 -12.10
C ALA A 53 16.31 -1.86 -12.70
N LEU A 54 16.40 -2.77 -13.68
CA LEU A 54 17.65 -3.02 -14.42
C LEU A 54 18.17 -1.74 -15.09
N ASN A 55 17.27 -0.90 -15.61
CA ASN A 55 17.64 0.39 -16.22
C ASN A 55 18.08 1.43 -15.19
N TRP A 56 17.84 1.19 -13.90
CA TRP A 56 18.27 2.04 -12.79
C TRP A 56 19.48 1.44 -12.06
N GLY A 57 20.13 0.43 -12.67
CA GLY A 57 21.33 -0.20 -12.16
C GLY A 57 21.10 -1.25 -11.08
N VAL A 58 19.89 -1.81 -10.93
CA VAL A 58 19.58 -2.85 -9.94
C VAL A 58 19.00 -4.09 -10.60
N ASP A 59 19.60 -5.25 -10.34
CA ASP A 59 19.10 -6.56 -10.76
C ASP A 59 18.50 -7.29 -9.55
N PHE A 60 17.18 -7.44 -9.51
CA PHE A 60 16.50 -8.06 -8.39
C PHE A 60 16.43 -9.59 -8.50
N ASP A 61 16.73 -10.28 -7.41
CA ASP A 61 16.24 -11.64 -7.16
C ASP A 61 14.95 -11.58 -6.34
N LEU A 62 13.85 -12.12 -6.87
CA LEU A 62 12.54 -12.07 -6.23
C LEU A 62 12.34 -13.27 -5.31
N LYS A 63 12.07 -13.02 -4.03
CA LYS A 63 11.67 -14.04 -3.06
C LYS A 63 10.19 -13.84 -2.72
N VAL A 64 9.33 -14.77 -3.12
CA VAL A 64 7.88 -14.63 -2.96
C VAL A 64 7.42 -15.32 -1.69
N TYR A 65 6.60 -14.64 -0.90
CA TYR A 65 6.02 -15.14 0.34
C TYR A 65 4.50 -14.97 0.31
N THR A 66 3.78 -16.01 0.74
CA THR A 66 2.34 -15.94 1.03
C THR A 66 2.07 -15.52 2.48
N ASP A 67 3.09 -15.53 3.32
CA ASP A 67 3.07 -14.98 4.67
C ASP A 67 3.85 -13.66 4.68
N GLU A 68 3.13 -12.56 4.81
CA GLU A 68 3.69 -11.21 4.82
C GLU A 68 4.66 -11.00 5.99
N LYS A 69 4.42 -11.67 7.13
CA LYS A 69 5.28 -11.55 8.30
C LYS A 69 6.71 -11.97 7.97
N ILE A 70 6.88 -13.07 7.23
CA ILE A 70 8.19 -13.57 6.81
C ILE A 70 8.88 -12.55 5.90
N ALA A 71 8.17 -11.98 4.92
CA ALA A 71 8.73 -10.95 4.03
C ALA A 71 9.22 -9.71 4.81
N ALA A 72 8.46 -9.27 5.81
CA ALA A 72 8.82 -8.16 6.67
C ALA A 72 10.01 -8.49 7.60
N GLU A 73 10.03 -9.69 8.19
CA GLU A 73 11.12 -10.16 9.05
C GLU A 73 12.43 -10.33 8.28
N ASP A 74 12.39 -10.84 7.04
CA ASP A 74 13.56 -10.99 6.17
C ASP A 74 14.13 -9.63 5.74
N LEU A 75 13.28 -8.62 5.47
CA LEU A 75 13.74 -7.24 5.27
C LEU A 75 14.39 -6.68 6.55
N LYS A 76 13.81 -6.94 7.72
CA LYS A 76 14.34 -6.48 9.00
C LYS A 76 15.69 -7.13 9.33
N ALA A 77 15.84 -8.41 9.05
CA ALA A 77 17.05 -9.19 9.25
C ALA A 77 18.12 -8.96 8.17
N GLY A 78 17.82 -8.20 7.11
CA GLY A 78 18.74 -7.95 6.00
C GLY A 78 18.92 -9.14 5.05
N GLN A 79 18.04 -10.15 5.11
CA GLN A 79 17.96 -11.26 4.15
C GLN A 79 17.35 -10.83 2.80
N CYS A 80 16.64 -9.71 2.82
CA CYS A 80 16.19 -8.96 1.66
C CYS A 80 16.72 -7.52 1.73
N ASP A 81 17.15 -6.99 0.58
CA ASP A 81 17.55 -5.58 0.45
C ASP A 81 16.31 -4.68 0.26
N ALA A 82 15.20 -5.25 -0.22
CA ALA A 82 13.93 -4.58 -0.42
C ALA A 82 12.74 -5.48 -0.08
N ALA A 83 11.57 -4.90 0.20
CA ALA A 83 10.32 -5.64 0.30
C ALA A 83 9.14 -4.92 -0.35
N ALA A 84 8.21 -5.67 -0.92
CA ALA A 84 6.89 -5.22 -1.34
C ALA A 84 5.84 -5.85 -0.42
N ILE A 85 5.28 -5.06 0.49
CA ILE A 85 4.36 -5.48 1.55
C ILE A 85 3.20 -4.47 1.67
N THR A 86 2.13 -4.82 2.39
CA THR A 86 1.00 -3.92 2.61
C THR A 86 1.41 -2.67 3.38
N GLY A 87 0.71 -1.55 3.15
CA GLY A 87 0.96 -0.28 3.83
C GLY A 87 0.78 -0.35 5.34
N ILE A 88 -0.18 -1.16 5.79
CA ILE A 88 -0.40 -1.44 7.22
C ILE A 88 0.86 -2.04 7.85
N ARG A 89 1.46 -3.06 7.22
CA ARG A 89 2.71 -3.68 7.70
C ARG A 89 3.91 -2.75 7.53
N ALA A 90 3.97 -2.02 6.42
CA ALA A 90 5.03 -1.06 6.10
C ALA A 90 5.16 0.07 7.14
N ARG A 91 4.09 0.38 7.88
CA ARG A 91 4.09 1.41 8.93
C ARG A 91 5.14 1.19 10.03
N ALA A 92 5.50 -0.07 10.30
CA ALA A 92 6.58 -0.39 11.24
C ALA A 92 7.98 0.03 10.74
N PHE A 93 8.13 0.26 9.43
CA PHE A 93 9.38 0.69 8.78
C PHE A 93 9.39 2.19 8.46
N ASN A 94 8.24 2.75 8.06
CA ASN A 94 8.05 4.18 7.84
C ASN A 94 6.63 4.59 8.29
N GLN A 95 6.54 5.33 9.38
CA GLN A 95 5.25 5.72 9.95
C GLN A 95 4.47 6.69 9.06
N TYR A 96 5.15 7.65 8.43
CA TYR A 96 4.54 8.65 7.56
C TYR A 96 3.79 8.00 6.41
N VAL A 97 4.47 7.19 5.59
CA VAL A 97 3.85 6.54 4.43
C VAL A 97 2.94 5.38 4.85
N GLY A 98 3.26 4.65 5.92
CA GLY A 98 2.38 3.60 6.45
C GLY A 98 1.08 4.12 7.07
N SER A 99 0.98 5.43 7.34
CA SER A 99 -0.28 6.09 7.75
C SER A 99 -1.17 6.47 6.56
N LEU A 100 -0.73 6.20 5.32
CA LEU A 100 -1.55 6.38 4.11
C LEU A 100 -2.83 5.53 4.16
N ASP A 101 -2.72 4.31 4.69
CA ASP A 101 -3.82 3.34 4.83
C ASP A 101 -4.72 3.66 6.06
N SER A 102 -4.63 4.88 6.59
CA SER A 102 -5.45 5.31 7.71
C SER A 102 -6.94 5.30 7.36
N VAL A 103 -7.71 4.91 8.36
CA VAL A 103 -9.14 4.63 8.24
C VAL A 103 -9.98 5.86 7.88
N GLY A 104 -10.79 5.75 6.84
CA GLY A 104 -11.64 6.82 6.31
C GLY A 104 -10.86 8.00 5.72
N SER A 105 -9.53 7.93 5.59
CA SER A 105 -8.74 9.05 5.10
C SER A 105 -8.82 9.27 3.60
N LEU A 106 -9.11 8.21 2.85
CA LEU A 106 -9.10 8.21 1.38
C LEU A 106 -10.41 7.60 0.85
N PRO A 107 -11.53 8.34 0.85
CA PRO A 107 -12.84 7.78 0.51
C PRO A 107 -12.98 7.30 -0.93
N THR A 108 -12.19 7.85 -1.86
CA THR A 108 -12.25 7.49 -3.29
C THR A 108 -10.85 7.26 -3.87
N TYR A 109 -10.76 6.54 -4.98
CA TYR A 109 -9.50 6.34 -5.70
C TYR A 109 -8.88 7.64 -6.23
N GLU A 110 -9.66 8.72 -6.40
CA GLU A 110 -9.11 10.03 -6.71
C GLU A 110 -8.27 10.59 -5.54
N HIS A 111 -8.73 10.39 -4.30
CA HIS A 111 -7.93 10.74 -3.12
C HIS A 111 -6.62 9.95 -3.11
N VAL A 112 -6.67 8.64 -3.37
CA VAL A 112 -5.48 7.78 -3.43
C VAL A 112 -4.51 8.27 -4.50
N LYS A 113 -5.00 8.56 -5.72
CA LYS A 113 -4.18 9.07 -6.82
C LYS A 113 -3.48 10.37 -6.47
N GLN A 114 -4.18 11.30 -5.82
CA GLN A 114 -3.57 12.56 -5.36
C GLN A 114 -2.51 12.33 -4.27
N ALA A 115 -2.78 11.47 -3.29
CA ALA A 115 -1.82 11.17 -2.23
C ALA A 115 -0.54 10.52 -2.79
N VAL A 116 -0.67 9.50 -3.65
CA VAL A 116 0.47 8.85 -4.29
C VAL A 116 1.23 9.84 -5.19
N ALA A 117 0.55 10.72 -5.92
CA ALA A 117 1.20 11.76 -6.71
C ALA A 117 2.03 12.73 -5.86
N VAL A 118 1.55 13.10 -4.67
CA VAL A 118 2.33 13.93 -3.73
C VAL A 118 3.57 13.18 -3.24
N LEU A 119 3.44 11.89 -2.87
CA LEU A 119 4.56 11.06 -2.44
C LEU A 119 5.61 10.87 -3.54
N SER A 120 5.19 10.88 -4.82
CA SER A 120 6.08 10.77 -5.98
C SER A 120 6.52 12.13 -6.56
N SER A 121 6.23 13.25 -5.89
CA SER A 121 6.48 14.59 -6.43
C SER A 121 7.95 14.98 -6.54
N GLY A 122 8.83 14.33 -5.76
CA GLY A 122 10.24 14.72 -5.62
C GLY A 122 10.45 16.01 -4.82
N HIS A 123 9.41 16.54 -4.17
CA HIS A 123 9.55 17.74 -3.36
C HIS A 123 10.40 17.44 -2.10
N PRO A 124 11.41 18.27 -1.75
CA PRO A 124 12.33 17.96 -0.64
C PRO A 124 11.64 17.75 0.72
N SER A 125 10.57 18.51 1.00
CA SER A 125 9.79 18.35 2.24
C SER A 125 8.97 17.05 2.29
N ILE A 126 8.73 16.40 1.15
CA ILE A 126 8.11 15.07 1.10
C ILE A 126 9.20 14.02 1.16
N ASN A 127 10.24 14.12 0.32
CA ASN A 127 11.33 13.14 0.23
C ASN A 127 12.01 12.86 1.57
N SER A 128 12.18 13.89 2.41
CA SER A 128 12.73 13.74 3.76
C SER A 128 11.91 12.82 4.67
N LYS A 129 10.60 12.71 4.46
CA LYS A 129 9.68 11.85 5.24
C LYS A 129 9.55 10.44 4.68
N LEU A 130 10.01 10.21 3.45
CA LEU A 130 9.99 8.89 2.82
C LEU A 130 11.11 7.98 3.36
N ARG A 131 12.06 8.53 4.11
CA ARG A 131 13.13 7.81 4.80
C ARG A 131 12.88 7.74 6.30
N ALA A 132 13.10 6.57 6.87
CA ALA A 132 13.04 6.34 8.31
C ALA A 132 14.12 5.31 8.69
N GLY A 133 15.12 5.75 9.47
CA GLY A 133 16.29 4.93 9.78
C GLY A 133 17.01 4.45 8.52
N GLN A 134 17.14 3.13 8.38
CA GLN A 134 17.76 2.48 7.22
C GLN A 134 16.80 2.26 6.03
N TYR A 135 15.51 2.60 6.18
CA TYR A 135 14.49 2.29 5.18
C TYR A 135 14.07 3.52 4.39
N GLU A 136 13.80 3.33 3.10
CA GLU A 136 13.15 4.32 2.23
C GLU A 136 11.94 3.67 1.55
N VAL A 137 10.79 4.37 1.52
CA VAL A 137 9.65 3.96 0.69
C VAL A 137 9.84 4.50 -0.72
N VAL A 138 10.00 3.57 -1.66
CA VAL A 138 10.32 3.86 -3.07
C VAL A 138 9.18 3.58 -4.01
N GLY A 139 8.05 3.07 -3.52
CA GLY A 139 6.90 2.78 -4.35
C GLY A 139 5.63 2.66 -3.55
N VAL A 140 4.52 3.14 -4.11
CA VAL A 140 3.17 2.93 -3.57
C VAL A 140 2.23 2.61 -4.73
N ALA A 141 1.42 1.56 -4.59
CA ALA A 141 0.34 1.23 -5.51
C ALA A 141 -0.96 0.93 -4.73
N PRO A 142 -2.15 1.27 -5.26
CA PRO A 142 -3.39 0.89 -4.62
C PRO A 142 -3.60 -0.63 -4.66
N MET A 143 -4.12 -1.19 -3.57
CA MET A 143 -4.57 -2.59 -3.47
C MET A 143 -6.10 -2.72 -3.35
N GLY A 144 -6.80 -1.59 -3.30
CA GLY A 144 -8.26 -1.52 -3.31
C GLY A 144 -8.86 -0.99 -2.02
N ALA A 145 -10.12 -0.56 -2.13
CA ALA A 145 -10.94 -0.19 -0.99
C ALA A 145 -11.25 -1.42 -0.15
N ALA A 146 -11.14 -1.26 1.16
CA ALA A 146 -11.45 -2.32 2.12
C ALA A 146 -12.76 -2.02 2.85
N TYR A 147 -13.55 -3.09 3.00
CA TYR A 147 -14.92 -3.09 3.47
C TYR A 147 -15.08 -4.05 4.66
N LEU A 148 -16.18 -3.91 5.41
CA LEU A 148 -16.59 -4.92 6.37
C LEU A 148 -17.37 -6.03 5.66
N PHE A 149 -16.85 -7.25 5.76
CA PHE A 149 -17.57 -8.47 5.43
C PHE A 149 -18.22 -8.95 6.71
N VAL A 150 -19.55 -9.10 6.67
CA VAL A 150 -20.36 -9.46 7.83
C VAL A 150 -21.04 -10.79 7.59
N LYS A 151 -21.09 -11.63 8.62
CA LYS A 151 -21.80 -12.91 8.56
C LYS A 151 -23.32 -12.77 8.50
N ASP A 152 -23.82 -11.62 8.94
CA ASP A 152 -25.24 -11.29 8.99
C ASP A 152 -25.46 -9.85 8.48
N ARG A 153 -26.37 -9.70 7.52
CA ARG A 153 -26.69 -8.45 6.85
C ARG A 153 -27.35 -7.40 7.76
N THR A 154 -27.85 -7.81 8.92
CA THR A 154 -28.36 -6.90 9.96
C THR A 154 -27.24 -6.13 10.66
N ILE A 155 -25.98 -6.50 10.44
CA ILE A 155 -24.81 -5.76 10.94
C ILE A 155 -24.48 -4.66 9.93
N ASP A 156 -25.33 -3.64 9.88
CA ASP A 156 -25.31 -2.60 8.84
C ASP A 156 -25.17 -1.17 9.38
N THR A 157 -25.13 -0.97 10.70
CA THR A 157 -24.88 0.35 11.29
C THR A 157 -23.77 0.29 12.33
N VAL A 158 -23.20 1.45 12.67
CA VAL A 158 -22.23 1.58 13.76
C VAL A 158 -22.76 1.01 15.09
N GLY A 159 -24.07 1.15 15.35
CA GLY A 159 -24.69 0.60 16.57
C GLY A 159 -24.70 -0.92 16.60
N GLU A 160 -24.93 -1.56 15.47
CA GLU A 160 -25.00 -3.03 15.34
C GLU A 160 -23.62 -3.71 15.33
N LEU A 161 -22.54 -2.94 15.20
CA LEU A 161 -21.17 -3.42 15.41
C LEU A 161 -20.92 -3.80 16.88
N SER A 162 -21.57 -3.10 17.83
CA SER A 162 -21.34 -3.33 19.25
C SER A 162 -21.66 -4.77 19.66
N GLY A 163 -20.75 -5.40 20.40
CA GLY A 163 -20.85 -6.79 20.82
C GLY A 163 -20.51 -7.82 19.74
N LYS A 164 -20.18 -7.41 18.50
CA LYS A 164 -19.72 -8.31 17.45
C LYS A 164 -18.21 -8.55 17.55
N SER A 165 -17.80 -9.75 17.19
CA SER A 165 -16.40 -10.15 17.07
C SER A 165 -15.85 -9.80 15.69
N ILE A 166 -14.61 -9.30 15.63
CA ILE A 166 -13.93 -8.94 14.39
C ILE A 166 -12.51 -9.45 14.35
N SER A 167 -12.09 -10.03 13.23
CA SER A 167 -10.68 -10.30 13.01
C SER A 167 -9.91 -9.00 12.77
N VAL A 168 -8.86 -8.79 13.56
CA VAL A 168 -7.96 -7.64 13.43
C VAL A 168 -6.53 -8.13 13.31
N MET A 169 -5.74 -7.45 12.51
CA MET A 169 -4.34 -7.80 12.29
C MET A 169 -3.53 -7.61 13.59
N GLU A 170 -2.79 -8.64 14.02
CA GLU A 170 -2.04 -8.63 15.29
C GLU A 170 -0.97 -7.51 15.37
N TYR A 171 -0.52 -7.07 14.21
CA TYR A 171 0.49 -6.02 14.02
C TYR A 171 -0.14 -4.63 13.81
N ASP A 172 -1.47 -4.52 13.81
CA ASP A 172 -2.19 -3.27 13.59
C ASP A 172 -2.99 -2.84 14.82
N ALA A 173 -2.33 -2.10 15.71
CA ALA A 173 -2.98 -1.53 16.88
C ALA A 173 -4.16 -0.60 16.53
N ALA A 174 -4.17 0.02 15.34
CA ALA A 174 -5.25 0.92 14.92
C ALA A 174 -6.58 0.16 14.76
N GLN A 175 -6.55 -1.01 14.12
CA GLN A 175 -7.74 -1.85 13.92
C GLN A 175 -8.32 -2.31 15.26
N ALA A 176 -7.47 -2.82 16.15
CA ALA A 176 -7.89 -3.30 17.47
C ALA A 176 -8.55 -2.18 18.29
N LYS A 177 -7.91 -1.00 18.34
CA LYS A 177 -8.43 0.16 19.08
C LYS A 177 -9.73 0.69 18.50
N MET A 178 -9.82 0.77 17.16
CA MET A 178 -11.07 1.17 16.50
C MET A 178 -12.21 0.20 16.84
N ALA A 179 -11.98 -1.10 16.69
CA ALA A 179 -12.97 -2.11 17.01
C ALA A 179 -13.46 -1.96 18.46
N SER A 180 -12.54 -1.84 19.42
CA SER A 180 -12.90 -1.61 20.82
C SER A 180 -13.65 -0.30 21.06
N LYS A 181 -13.31 0.78 20.34
CA LYS A 181 -13.99 2.08 20.46
C LYS A 181 -15.48 2.01 20.11
N VAL A 182 -15.86 1.12 19.19
CA VAL A 182 -17.26 0.90 18.79
C VAL A 182 -17.93 -0.27 19.49
N GLY A 183 -17.32 -0.78 20.58
CA GLY A 183 -17.88 -1.86 21.39
C GLY A 183 -17.73 -3.26 20.80
N MET A 184 -16.89 -3.44 19.77
CA MET A 184 -16.60 -4.76 19.21
C MET A 184 -15.56 -5.51 20.04
N SER A 185 -15.52 -6.84 19.85
CA SER A 185 -14.54 -7.74 20.43
C SER A 185 -13.46 -8.11 19.40
N PRO A 186 -12.29 -7.46 19.41
CA PRO A 186 -11.22 -7.77 18.46
C PRO A 186 -10.61 -9.14 18.72
N VAL A 187 -10.45 -9.93 17.66
CA VAL A 187 -9.78 -11.24 17.66
C VAL A 187 -8.50 -11.11 16.85
N MET A 188 -7.36 -11.12 17.54
CA MET A 188 -6.04 -11.01 16.90
C MET A 188 -5.85 -12.13 15.89
N SER A 189 -5.51 -11.74 14.67
CA SER A 189 -5.41 -12.58 13.49
C SER A 189 -4.20 -12.15 12.65
N ASP A 190 -3.79 -13.00 11.71
CA ASP A 190 -2.81 -12.65 10.68
C ASP A 190 -3.40 -12.95 9.30
N ILE A 191 -2.70 -12.52 8.26
CA ILE A 191 -3.08 -12.66 6.86
C ILE A 191 -3.37 -14.12 6.47
N THR A 192 -2.74 -15.07 7.15
CA THR A 192 -2.86 -16.51 6.90
C THR A 192 -4.11 -17.13 7.54
N ASN A 193 -4.77 -16.48 8.51
CA ASN A 193 -5.85 -17.10 9.28
C ASN A 193 -7.15 -16.28 9.42
N PHE A 194 -7.13 -14.96 9.16
CA PHE A 194 -8.29 -14.11 9.37
C PHE A 194 -9.51 -14.55 8.55
N ALA A 195 -9.30 -14.94 7.28
CA ALA A 195 -10.36 -15.40 6.39
C ALA A 195 -10.92 -16.75 6.84
N GLY A 196 -10.07 -17.67 7.30
CA GLY A 196 -10.50 -18.95 7.86
C GLY A 196 -11.40 -18.77 9.08
N ARG A 197 -11.04 -17.85 9.99
CA ARG A 197 -11.85 -17.50 11.17
C ARG A 197 -13.21 -16.90 10.79
N PHE A 198 -13.28 -16.11 9.73
CA PHE A 198 -14.53 -15.56 9.24
C PHE A 198 -15.38 -16.65 8.56
N ASN A 199 -14.78 -17.40 7.63
CA ASN A 199 -15.44 -18.43 6.85
C ASN A 199 -16.02 -19.58 7.69
N ASN A 200 -15.41 -19.87 8.85
CA ASN A 200 -15.91 -20.89 9.78
C ASN A 200 -16.80 -20.32 10.91
N GLY A 201 -17.09 -19.01 10.90
CA GLY A 201 -17.95 -18.35 11.89
C GLY A 201 -17.31 -18.12 13.27
N SER A 202 -15.98 -18.26 13.40
CA SER A 202 -15.28 -17.92 14.65
C SER A 202 -15.28 -16.42 14.96
N VAL A 203 -15.45 -15.58 13.93
CA VAL A 203 -15.67 -14.13 14.06
C VAL A 203 -16.89 -13.71 13.25
N ASP A 204 -17.56 -12.64 13.68
CA ASP A 204 -18.75 -12.11 13.02
C ASP A 204 -18.42 -11.26 11.80
N ILE A 205 -17.25 -10.61 11.84
CA ILE A 205 -16.82 -9.60 10.87
C ILE A 205 -15.36 -9.84 10.50
N CYS A 206 -15.02 -9.61 9.23
CA CYS A 206 -13.65 -9.37 8.82
C CYS A 206 -13.52 -8.12 7.95
N PHE A 207 -12.32 -7.55 7.90
CA PHE A 207 -11.98 -6.40 7.07
C PHE A 207 -11.08 -6.84 5.93
N ALA A 208 -11.49 -6.58 4.69
CA ALA A 208 -10.73 -7.01 3.52
C ALA A 208 -11.04 -6.14 2.28
N PRO A 209 -10.15 -6.08 1.28
CA PRO A 209 -10.47 -5.51 -0.01
C PRO A 209 -11.30 -6.48 -0.85
N ALA A 210 -11.98 -5.96 -1.88
CA ALA A 210 -12.73 -6.79 -2.83
C ALA A 210 -11.87 -7.90 -3.48
N LEU A 211 -10.58 -7.64 -3.70
CA LEU A 211 -9.61 -8.62 -4.21
C LEU A 211 -9.56 -9.91 -3.36
N ALA A 212 -9.81 -9.81 -2.05
CA ALA A 212 -9.80 -10.95 -1.14
C ALA A 212 -11.09 -11.78 -1.21
N TYR A 213 -12.20 -11.26 -1.76
CA TYR A 213 -13.50 -11.93 -1.77
C TYR A 213 -13.44 -13.31 -2.44
N SER A 214 -12.96 -13.36 -3.68
CA SER A 214 -12.83 -14.61 -4.43
C SER A 214 -11.61 -15.41 -3.95
N ALA A 215 -10.46 -14.74 -3.80
CA ALA A 215 -9.19 -15.39 -3.46
C ALA A 215 -9.21 -16.13 -2.12
N LEU A 216 -9.95 -15.60 -1.14
CA LEU A 216 -10.07 -16.19 0.20
C LEU A 216 -11.46 -16.78 0.46
N GLU A 217 -12.28 -16.90 -0.58
CA GLU A 217 -13.62 -17.47 -0.54
C GLU A 217 -14.50 -16.86 0.56
N LEU A 218 -14.42 -15.54 0.78
CA LEU A 218 -15.13 -14.85 1.88
C LEU A 218 -16.66 -14.99 1.76
N TYR A 219 -17.19 -15.34 0.58
CA TYR A 219 -18.59 -15.72 0.41
C TYR A 219 -19.03 -16.87 1.32
N LYS A 220 -18.13 -17.76 1.76
CA LYS A 220 -18.45 -18.84 2.70
C LYS A 220 -18.87 -18.29 4.06
N GLY A 221 -18.12 -17.32 4.60
CA GLY A 221 -18.45 -16.68 5.88
C GLY A 221 -19.68 -15.77 5.82
N MET A 222 -20.04 -15.30 4.62
CA MET A 222 -21.25 -14.52 4.39
C MET A 222 -22.50 -15.39 4.17
N GLN A 223 -22.38 -16.70 4.01
CA GLN A 223 -23.57 -17.53 3.88
C GLN A 223 -24.20 -17.85 5.25
N PRO A 224 -25.54 -17.92 5.35
CA PRO A 224 -26.52 -17.75 4.27
C PRO A 224 -27.01 -16.30 4.06
N ASN A 225 -26.82 -15.40 5.04
CA ASN A 225 -27.50 -14.10 5.11
C ASN A 225 -26.57 -12.95 5.46
N GLY A 226 -25.29 -13.04 5.13
CA GLY A 226 -24.29 -12.00 5.32
C GLY A 226 -24.21 -11.04 4.14
N GLY A 227 -23.13 -10.27 4.10
CA GLY A 227 -22.87 -9.32 3.03
C GLY A 227 -21.63 -8.46 3.26
N ILE A 228 -21.51 -7.44 2.43
CA ILE A 228 -20.42 -6.47 2.43
C ILE A 228 -21.03 -5.10 2.65
N VAL A 229 -20.68 -4.46 3.77
CA VAL A 229 -21.11 -3.10 4.07
C VAL A 229 -20.52 -2.16 3.02
N ASN A 230 -21.36 -1.50 2.24
CA ASN A 230 -20.94 -0.59 1.17
C ASN A 230 -20.51 0.76 1.75
N TYR A 231 -19.39 0.73 2.48
CA TYR A 231 -18.73 1.89 3.05
C TYR A 231 -17.22 1.62 3.06
N VAL A 232 -16.45 2.52 2.45
CA VAL A 232 -14.98 2.40 2.37
C VAL A 232 -14.39 2.75 3.73
N LEU A 233 -13.96 1.74 4.47
CA LEU A 233 -13.31 1.93 5.76
C LEU A 233 -11.84 2.34 5.62
N GLY A 234 -11.18 1.95 4.55
CA GLY A 234 -9.79 2.29 4.28
C GLY A 234 -9.39 1.94 2.85
N GLN A 235 -8.28 2.52 2.40
CA GLN A 235 -7.65 2.16 1.12
C GLN A 235 -6.38 1.42 1.45
N LEU A 236 -6.28 0.16 1.01
CA LEU A 236 -5.07 -0.61 1.19
C LEU A 236 -4.06 -0.24 0.11
N THR A 237 -2.79 -0.19 0.48
CA THR A 237 -1.70 0.03 -0.47
C THR A 237 -0.66 -1.07 -0.41
N LEU A 238 -0.02 -1.31 -1.56
CA LEU A 238 1.25 -2.02 -1.64
C LEU A 238 2.34 -0.97 -1.53
N GLN A 239 3.28 -1.17 -0.62
CA GLN A 239 4.43 -0.29 -0.45
C GLN A 239 5.72 -1.05 -0.73
N VAL A 240 6.57 -0.46 -1.57
CA VAL A 240 7.91 -0.98 -1.86
C VAL A 240 8.90 -0.22 -0.99
N LEU A 241 9.59 -0.94 -0.12
CA LEU A 241 10.61 -0.41 0.78
C LEU A 241 11.99 -0.95 0.39
N VAL A 242 13.01 -0.13 0.58
CA VAL A 242 14.41 -0.52 0.38
C VAL A 242 15.25 -0.19 1.59
N ARG A 243 16.34 -0.94 1.81
CA ARG A 243 17.45 -0.52 2.68
C ARG A 243 18.29 0.50 1.91
N HIS A 244 18.05 1.79 2.12
CA HIS A 244 18.44 2.84 1.17
C HIS A 244 19.96 2.94 0.93
N ASP A 245 20.77 2.55 1.89
CA ASP A 245 22.25 2.49 1.81
C ASP A 245 22.76 1.42 0.83
N ARG A 246 21.89 0.48 0.43
CA ARG A 246 22.20 -0.58 -0.53
C ARG A 246 21.88 -0.18 -1.96
N PHE A 247 21.24 0.97 -2.21
CA PHE A 247 20.72 1.32 -3.54
C PHE A 247 21.47 2.52 -4.13
N PRO A 248 21.55 2.64 -5.47
CA PRO A 248 22.14 3.80 -6.13
C PRO A 248 21.48 5.12 -5.69
N GLU A 249 22.26 6.20 -5.68
CA GLU A 249 21.71 7.53 -5.43
C GLU A 249 20.60 7.86 -6.43
N GLY A 250 19.50 8.45 -5.95
CA GLY A 250 18.34 8.78 -6.77
C GLY A 250 17.41 7.60 -7.10
N TYR A 251 17.74 6.37 -6.69
CA TYR A 251 16.92 5.18 -6.94
C TYR A 251 15.46 5.36 -6.48
N GLY A 252 15.26 5.91 -5.29
CA GLY A 252 13.92 6.13 -4.74
C GLY A 252 13.05 7.05 -5.60
N ASP A 253 13.62 8.12 -6.18
CA ASP A 253 12.87 9.06 -7.01
C ASP A 253 12.44 8.45 -8.35
N VAL A 254 13.33 7.71 -9.01
CA VAL A 254 12.98 7.04 -10.28
C VAL A 254 11.98 5.91 -10.06
N SER A 255 12.14 5.15 -8.97
CA SER A 255 11.23 4.08 -8.58
C SER A 255 9.83 4.58 -8.28
N ARG A 256 9.69 5.66 -7.49
CA ARG A 256 8.38 6.25 -7.15
C ARG A 256 7.63 6.77 -8.38
N LYS A 257 8.35 7.34 -9.35
CA LYS A 257 7.77 7.79 -10.63
C LYS A 257 7.27 6.61 -11.46
N TYR A 258 8.04 5.53 -11.54
CA TYR A 258 7.62 4.32 -12.22
C TYR A 258 6.36 3.72 -11.57
N MET A 259 6.34 3.60 -10.24
CA MET A 259 5.22 3.05 -9.49
C MET A 259 3.95 3.89 -9.62
N LEU A 260 4.06 5.22 -9.61
CA LEU A 260 2.93 6.11 -9.93
C LEU A 260 2.40 5.85 -11.35
N GLY A 261 3.29 5.58 -12.31
CA GLY A 261 2.90 5.20 -13.68
C GLY A 261 2.14 3.87 -13.77
N GLN A 262 2.21 3.02 -12.75
CA GLN A 262 1.45 1.76 -12.68
C GLN A 262 0.06 1.93 -12.05
N PHE A 263 -0.32 3.13 -11.59
CA PHE A 263 -1.58 3.36 -10.89
C PHE A 263 -2.80 2.87 -11.68
N ASP A 264 -2.91 3.25 -12.96
CA ASP A 264 -4.07 2.87 -13.78
C ASP A 264 -4.12 1.36 -14.07
N ARG A 265 -2.96 0.66 -14.03
CA ARG A 265 -2.92 -0.80 -14.12
C ARG A 265 -3.44 -1.44 -12.83
N ALA A 266 -2.98 -0.96 -11.67
CA ALA A 266 -3.47 -1.43 -10.39
C ALA A 266 -4.98 -1.22 -10.27
N MET A 267 -5.50 -0.08 -10.75
CA MET A 267 -6.94 0.17 -10.81
C MET A 267 -7.70 -0.84 -11.66
N ARG A 268 -7.18 -1.26 -12.82
CA ARG A 268 -7.85 -2.29 -13.63
C ARG A 268 -7.97 -3.63 -12.90
N ILE A 269 -6.96 -4.01 -12.13
CA ILE A 269 -6.99 -5.23 -11.30
C ILE A 269 -8.09 -5.12 -10.25
N ILE A 270 -8.11 -3.99 -9.52
CA ILE A 270 -9.10 -3.71 -8.48
C ILE A 270 -10.53 -3.70 -9.05
N GLU A 271 -10.76 -2.99 -10.15
CA GLU A 271 -12.07 -2.89 -10.81
C GLU A 271 -12.56 -4.24 -11.34
N ASN A 272 -11.66 -5.14 -11.73
CA ASN A 272 -12.02 -6.48 -12.15
C ASN A 272 -12.45 -7.33 -10.95
N ALA A 273 -11.71 -7.26 -9.83
CA ALA A 273 -12.10 -7.93 -8.59
C ALA A 273 -13.46 -7.44 -8.06
N ASP A 274 -13.71 -6.13 -8.09
CA ASP A 274 -15.00 -5.54 -7.69
C ASP A 274 -16.18 -6.11 -8.52
N LYS A 275 -15.97 -6.39 -9.81
CA LYS A 275 -17.00 -6.94 -10.71
C LYS A 275 -17.33 -8.41 -10.44
N GLU A 276 -16.46 -9.15 -9.76
CA GLU A 276 -16.73 -10.55 -9.39
C GLU A 276 -17.73 -10.67 -8.23
N ILE A 277 -17.95 -9.58 -7.48
CA ILE A 277 -18.87 -9.56 -6.35
C ILE A 277 -20.31 -9.37 -6.85
N ASP A 278 -21.13 -10.42 -6.67
CA ASP A 278 -22.57 -10.36 -6.94
C ASP A 278 -23.24 -9.21 -6.16
N LYS A 279 -24.06 -8.42 -6.86
CA LYS A 279 -24.76 -7.24 -6.32
C LYS A 279 -25.54 -7.54 -5.04
N LYS A 280 -26.05 -8.77 -4.88
CA LYS A 280 -26.83 -9.18 -3.70
C LYS A 280 -26.05 -9.09 -2.39
N TRP A 281 -24.72 -9.17 -2.44
CA TRP A 281 -23.88 -9.12 -1.25
C TRP A 281 -23.74 -7.71 -0.69
N TRP A 282 -23.93 -6.68 -1.51
CA TRP A 282 -23.74 -5.30 -1.07
C TRP A 282 -24.89 -4.83 -0.17
N ILE A 283 -24.51 -4.32 0.99
CA ILE A 283 -25.40 -3.71 1.97
C ILE A 283 -25.27 -2.20 1.82
N HIS A 284 -26.29 -1.56 1.25
CA HIS A 284 -26.30 -0.11 1.07
C HIS A 284 -26.78 0.58 2.34
N LEU A 285 -25.98 1.53 2.81
CA LEU A 285 -26.29 2.29 4.02
C LEU A 285 -27.19 3.50 3.72
N PRO A 286 -28.17 3.81 4.58
CA PRO A 286 -28.84 5.10 4.58
C PRO A 286 -27.83 6.24 4.76
N GLN A 287 -28.11 7.41 4.17
CA GLN A 287 -27.21 8.57 4.25
C GLN A 287 -26.90 9.01 5.69
N ALA A 288 -27.87 8.87 6.60
CA ALA A 288 -27.67 9.18 8.02
C ALA A 288 -26.61 8.29 8.66
N ASP A 289 -26.53 7.01 8.30
CA ASP A 289 -25.54 6.09 8.84
C ASP A 289 -24.15 6.34 8.24
N VAL A 290 -24.08 6.71 6.96
CA VAL A 290 -22.83 7.17 6.32
C VAL A 290 -22.22 8.34 7.09
N ALA A 291 -23.02 9.34 7.47
CA ALA A 291 -22.54 10.48 8.25
C ALA A 291 -22.03 10.07 9.65
N ARG A 292 -22.63 9.04 10.26
CA ARG A 292 -22.16 8.51 11.56
C ARG A 292 -20.84 7.77 11.42
N TYR A 293 -20.65 7.01 10.34
CA TYR A 293 -19.35 6.40 10.02
C TYR A 293 -18.28 7.47 9.80
N ASP A 294 -18.59 8.53 9.04
CA ASP A 294 -17.63 9.61 8.76
C ASP A 294 -17.12 10.28 10.05
N GLU A 295 -18.03 10.63 10.96
CA GLU A 295 -17.64 11.26 12.23
C GLU A 295 -16.87 10.29 13.13
N MET A 296 -17.34 9.04 13.26
CA MET A 296 -16.65 8.00 14.02
C MET A 296 -15.21 7.79 13.52
N LEU A 297 -15.01 7.73 12.20
CA LEU A 297 -13.69 7.56 11.61
C LEU A 297 -12.82 8.79 11.77
N ARG A 298 -13.38 9.99 11.64
CA ARG A 298 -12.66 11.24 11.93
C ARG A 298 -12.15 11.28 13.35
N GLU A 299 -13.00 11.03 14.34
CA GLU A 299 -12.57 10.98 15.74
C GLU A 299 -11.54 9.87 15.99
N SER A 300 -11.68 8.73 15.31
CA SER A 300 -10.72 7.63 15.42
C SER A 300 -9.36 8.03 14.87
N ARG A 301 -9.29 8.72 13.73
CA ARG A 301 -8.03 9.25 13.17
C ARG A 301 -7.36 10.25 14.12
N ILE A 302 -8.14 11.16 14.69
CA ILE A 302 -7.63 12.15 15.67
C ILE A 302 -7.03 11.42 16.88
N ALA A 303 -7.77 10.48 17.48
CA ALA A 303 -7.29 9.72 18.63
C ALA A 303 -6.04 8.89 18.30
N LEU A 304 -6.04 8.15 17.18
CA LEU A 304 -4.92 7.32 16.77
C LEU A 304 -3.67 8.14 16.42
N ARG A 305 -3.84 9.36 15.92
CA ARG A 305 -2.73 10.32 15.75
C ARG A 305 -2.21 10.81 17.10
N ASP A 306 -3.09 11.18 18.02
CA ASP A 306 -2.71 11.70 19.34
C ASP A 306 -1.98 10.65 20.19
N GLU A 307 -2.30 9.38 19.98
CA GLU A 307 -1.59 8.23 20.57
C GLU A 307 -0.28 7.87 19.84
N GLY A 308 0.06 8.58 18.76
CA GLY A 308 1.28 8.35 17.99
C GLY A 308 1.26 7.09 17.14
N ILE A 309 0.08 6.57 16.78
CA ILE A 309 -0.06 5.45 15.83
C ILE A 309 -0.04 5.97 14.39
N TYR A 310 -0.84 6.99 14.10
CA TYR A 310 -0.80 7.68 12.81
C TYR A 310 0.11 8.89 12.84
N ASP A 311 0.84 9.09 11.74
CA ASP A 311 1.73 10.23 11.59
C ASP A 311 0.93 11.53 11.41
N PRO A 312 1.19 12.59 12.21
CA PRO A 312 0.43 13.83 12.18
C PRO A 312 0.60 14.62 10.87
N GLU A 313 1.76 14.55 10.23
CA GLU A 313 1.99 15.24 8.96
C GLU A 313 1.28 14.54 7.81
N MET A 314 1.22 13.20 7.84
CA MET A 314 0.40 12.43 6.90
C MET A 314 -1.09 12.72 7.11
N MET A 315 -1.58 12.70 8.36
CA MET A 315 -2.99 13.03 8.64
C MET A 315 -3.35 14.43 8.12
N SER A 316 -2.46 15.41 8.33
CA SER A 316 -2.63 16.76 7.79
C SER A 316 -2.68 16.79 6.26
N LEU A 317 -1.81 16.02 5.58
CA LEU A 317 -1.81 15.89 4.13
C LEU A 317 -3.14 15.29 3.63
N LEU A 318 -3.58 14.18 4.21
CA LEU A 318 -4.79 13.48 3.77
C LEU A 318 -6.04 14.33 4.00
N ARG A 319 -6.12 15.04 5.14
CA ARG A 319 -7.18 16.03 5.40
C ARG A 319 -7.20 17.13 4.34
N LYS A 320 -6.03 17.69 3.97
CA LYS A 320 -5.93 18.71 2.90
C LYS A 320 -6.41 18.17 1.56
N ILE A 321 -6.10 16.91 1.22
CA ILE A 321 -6.57 16.27 -0.01
C ILE A 321 -8.10 16.13 0.02
N ARG A 322 -8.68 15.64 1.13
CA ARG A 322 -10.14 15.56 1.29
C ARG A 322 -10.80 16.93 1.14
N CYS A 323 -10.28 17.96 1.81
CA CYS A 323 -10.82 19.31 1.71
C CYS A 323 -10.66 19.98 0.35
N LYS A 324 -9.63 19.58 -0.42
CA LYS A 324 -9.46 20.03 -1.80
C LYS A 324 -10.51 19.41 -2.73
N LEU A 325 -10.84 18.14 -2.51
CA LEU A 325 -11.82 17.41 -3.31
C LEU A 325 -13.27 17.72 -2.89
N ASP A 326 -13.50 17.96 -1.61
CA ASP A 326 -14.79 18.32 -1.04
C ASP A 326 -14.60 19.28 0.15
N ALA A 327 -14.76 20.57 -0.13
CA ALA A 327 -14.62 21.63 0.87
C ALA A 327 -15.79 21.69 1.87
N SER A 328 -16.89 20.94 1.64
CA SER A 328 -18.07 20.96 2.51
C SER A 328 -17.92 20.09 3.77
N ARG A 329 -16.86 19.28 3.85
CA ARG A 329 -16.60 18.38 4.99
C ARG A 329 -16.37 19.15 6.28
N ALA A 330 -16.90 18.63 7.39
CA ALA A 330 -16.77 19.24 8.72
C ALA A 330 -15.32 19.43 9.17
N GLU A 331 -14.41 18.54 8.78
CA GLU A 331 -12.97 18.62 9.10
C GLU A 331 -12.24 19.77 8.40
N CYS A 332 -12.85 20.39 7.39
CA CYS A 332 -12.27 21.51 6.64
C CYS A 332 -12.50 22.86 7.32
N VAL A 333 -13.53 22.96 8.15
CA VAL A 333 -13.83 24.15 8.96
C VAL A 333 -13.23 24.06 10.38
N ASP A 334 -13.05 22.85 10.91
CA ASP A 334 -12.44 22.59 12.21
C ASP A 334 -11.24 21.62 12.07
N PRO A 335 -10.05 22.15 11.72
CA PRO A 335 -8.88 21.37 11.34
C PRO A 335 -8.15 20.77 12.55
N LYS A 336 -8.82 19.88 13.28
CA LYS A 336 -8.29 19.16 14.45
C LYS A 336 -7.48 17.91 14.13
N GLU A 337 -7.56 17.41 12.89
CA GLU A 337 -6.84 16.22 12.37
C GLU A 337 -5.46 16.55 11.78
#